data_AF-A0A933SZN7-F1
#
_entry.id   AF-A0A933SZN7-F1
#
_cell.length_a   1.000
_cell.length_b   1.000
_cell.length_c   1.000
_cell.angle_alpha   90.00
_cell.angle_beta   90.00
_cell.angle_gamma   90.00
#
_symmetry.space_group_name_H-M   'P 1'
#
loop_
_entity.id
_entity.type
_entity.pdbx_description
1 polymer ?
#
loop_
_entity_poly.entity_id
_entity_poly.type
_entity_poly.pdbx_seq_one_letter_code
_entity_poly.pdbx_strand_id
1 'polypeptide(L)'
;MKTDKLISEAISLPVDIRALLVNKLLDTLNPTKKEIDKLWAKEAEKRVADIKTGKVKAIPGEKVFKEISMRKEGTIVYATWTGSNPPR
;
A
#
# COMPACT_ATOMS: atom_id res chain seq x y z
N MET A 1 -17.02 6.38 -27.10
CA MET A 1 -15.91 7.34 -26.89
C MET A 1 -14.62 6.55 -26.78
N LYS A 2 -13.55 6.91 -27.51
CA LYS A 2 -12.25 6.23 -27.37
C LYS A 2 -11.61 6.63 -26.04
N THR A 3 -10.98 5.69 -25.33
CA THR A 3 -10.38 5.91 -24.00
C THR A 3 -9.41 7.08 -24.00
N ASP A 4 -8.58 7.21 -25.03
CA ASP A 4 -7.60 8.30 -25.16
C ASP A 4 -8.25 9.69 -25.22
N LYS A 5 -9.42 9.78 -25.86
CA LYS A 5 -10.18 11.04 -25.93
C LYS A 5 -10.68 11.46 -24.55
N LEU A 6 -11.20 10.51 -23.76
CA LEU A 6 -11.65 10.76 -22.39
C LEU A 6 -10.50 11.19 -21.47
N ILE A 7 -9.35 10.54 -21.60
CA ILE A 7 -8.15 10.89 -20.82
C ILE A 7 -7.68 12.30 -21.17
N SER A 8 -7.64 12.64 -22.46
CA SER A 8 -7.25 13.99 -22.90
C SER A 8 -8.20 15.06 -22.38
N GLU A 9 -9.52 14.81 -22.41
CA GLU A 9 -10.53 15.70 -21.83
C GLU A 9 -10.39 15.81 -20.30
N ALA A 10 -10.10 14.72 -19.60
CA ALA A 10 -9.89 14.75 -18.14
C ALA A 10 -8.63 15.53 -17.75
N ILE A 11 -7.55 15.42 -18.53
CA ILE A 11 -6.29 16.15 -18.29
C ILE A 11 -6.45 17.66 -18.55
N SER A 12 -7.28 18.05 -19.51
CA SER A 12 -7.51 19.47 -19.83
C SER A 12 -8.33 20.24 -18.79
N LEU A 13 -8.98 19.54 -17.86
CA LEU A 13 -9.75 20.16 -16.77
C LEU A 13 -8.82 20.93 -15.81
N PRO A 14 -9.32 21.99 -15.15
CA PRO A 14 -8.64 22.63 -14.03
C PRO A 14 -8.25 21.65 -12.90
N VAL A 15 -7.17 21.95 -12.17
CA VAL A 15 -6.58 21.02 -11.18
C VAL A 15 -7.53 20.61 -10.06
N ASP A 16 -8.37 21.54 -9.61
CA ASP A 16 -9.42 21.33 -8.62
C ASP A 16 -10.49 20.35 -9.12
N ILE A 17 -10.93 20.50 -10.37
CA ILE A 17 -11.90 19.59 -10.99
C ILE A 17 -11.28 18.21 -11.23
N ARG A 18 -10.00 18.15 -11.62
CA ARG A 18 -9.28 16.86 -11.73
C ARG A 18 -9.19 16.15 -10.39
N ALA A 19 -8.87 16.86 -9.31
CA ALA A 19 -8.80 16.27 -7.97
C ALA A 19 -10.17 15.72 -7.53
N LEU A 20 -11.25 16.46 -7.77
CA LEU A 20 -12.62 15.98 -7.52
C LEU A 20 -12.97 14.73 -8.34
N LEU A 21 -12.61 14.71 -9.62
CA LEU A 21 -12.84 13.57 -10.50
C LEU A 21 -12.05 12.34 -10.02
N VAL A 22 -10.78 12.50 -9.66
CA VAL A 22 -9.94 11.43 -9.12
C VAL A 22 -10.55 10.85 -7.85
N ASN A 23 -10.99 11.68 -6.90
CA ASN A 23 -11.64 11.20 -5.68
C ASN A 23 -12.89 10.37 -5.99
N LYS A 24 -13.77 10.85 -6.87
CA LYS A 24 -14.97 10.10 -7.28
C LYS A 24 -14.62 8.76 -7.92
N LEU A 25 -13.58 8.72 -8.76
CA LEU A 25 -13.13 7.46 -9.38
C LEU A 25 -12.54 6.52 -8.33
N LEU A 26 -11.71 7.02 -7.40
CA LEU A 26 -11.15 6.23 -6.30
C LEU A 26 -12.24 5.60 -5.43
N ASP A 27 -13.30 6.33 -5.12
CA ASP A 27 -14.45 5.81 -4.36
C ASP A 27 -15.11 4.60 -5.05
N THR A 28 -15.09 4.55 -6.38
CA THR A 28 -15.65 3.41 -7.14
C THR A 28 -14.72 2.20 -7.19
N LEU A 29 -13.41 2.40 -7.11
CA LEU A 29 -12.41 1.33 -7.16
C LEU A 29 -12.33 0.56 -5.84
N ASN A 30 -12.65 1.24 -4.73
CA ASN A 30 -12.62 0.64 -3.41
C ASN A 30 -13.99 0.79 -2.73
N PRO A 31 -15.03 0.07 -3.19
CA PRO A 31 -16.36 0.18 -2.60
C PRO A 31 -16.28 -0.21 -1.12
N THR A 32 -16.52 0.76 -0.24
CA THR A 32 -16.50 0.54 1.21
C THR A 32 -17.60 -0.45 1.58
N LYS A 33 -17.19 -1.66 1.97
CA LYS A 33 -18.09 -2.67 2.48
C LYS A 33 -18.21 -2.42 3.98
N LYS A 34 -19.23 -1.66 4.39
CA LYS A 34 -19.47 -1.28 5.80
C LYS A 34 -19.38 -2.45 6.79
N GLU A 35 -19.77 -3.65 6.35
CA GLU A 35 -19.63 -4.87 7.15
C GLU A 35 -18.16 -5.26 7.36
N ILE A 36 -17.35 -5.22 6.30
CA ILE A 36 -15.91 -5.46 6.36
C ILE A 36 -15.24 -4.39 7.24
N ASP A 37 -15.61 -3.12 7.11
CA ASP A 37 -15.05 -2.04 7.93
C ASP A 37 -15.32 -2.27 9.43
N LYS A 38 -16.53 -2.74 9.78
CA LYS A 38 -16.87 -3.13 11.16
C LYS A 38 -16.02 -4.30 11.66
N LEU A 39 -15.78 -5.31 10.81
CA LEU A 39 -14.93 -6.44 11.15
C LEU A 39 -13.46 -6.00 11.36
N TRP A 40 -12.94 -5.10 10.52
CA TRP A 40 -11.61 -4.52 10.69
C TRP A 40 -11.48 -3.71 11.96
N ALA A 41 -12.48 -2.88 12.29
CA ALA A 41 -12.49 -2.11 13.53
C ALA A 41 -12.42 -3.03 14.76
N LYS A 42 -13.27 -4.06 14.80
CA LYS A 42 -13.28 -5.06 15.88
C LYS A 42 -11.95 -5.80 16.01
N GLU A 43 -11.36 -6.23 14.89
CA GLU A 43 -10.07 -6.92 14.91
C GLU A 43 -8.92 -5.98 15.32
N ALA A 44 -8.94 -4.71 14.91
CA ALA A 44 -7.95 -3.73 15.31
C ALA A 44 -7.99 -3.49 16.84
N GLU A 45 -9.18 -3.27 17.40
CA GLU A 45 -9.37 -3.11 18.85
C GLU A 45 -8.88 -4.34 19.62
N LYS A 46 -9.24 -5.54 19.16
CA LYS A 46 -8.78 -6.80 19.74
C LYS A 46 -7.25 -6.91 19.70
N ARG A 47 -6.60 -6.60 18.57
CA ARG A 47 -5.13 -6.66 18.45
C ARG A 47 -4.44 -5.69 19.40
N VAL A 48 -4.98 -4.48 19.57
CA VAL A 48 -4.45 -3.51 20.53
C VAL A 48 -4.56 -4.05 21.96
N ALA A 49 -5.69 -4.66 22.32
CA ALA A 49 -5.88 -5.25 23.65
C ALA A 49 -4.93 -6.44 23.89
N ASP A 50 -4.80 -7.36 22.92
CA ASP A 50 -3.89 -8.50 23.01
C ASP A 50 -2.42 -8.07 23.18
N ILE A 51 -2.00 -6.98 22.50
CA ILE A 51 -0.66 -6.39 22.68
C ILE A 51 -0.51 -5.78 24.09
N LYS A 52 -1.46 -4.96 24.53
CA LYS A 52 -1.40 -4.28 25.84
C LYS A 52 -1.40 -5.26 27.01
N THR A 53 -2.11 -6.38 26.87
CA THR A 53 -2.18 -7.44 27.89
C THR A 53 -1.01 -8.42 27.83
N GLY A 54 -0.11 -8.29 26.86
CA GLY A 54 1.03 -9.19 26.68
C GLY A 54 0.66 -10.59 26.18
N LYS A 55 -0.58 -10.79 25.74
CA LYS A 55 -1.06 -12.07 25.19
C LYS A 55 -0.35 -12.44 23.88
N VAL A 56 0.13 -11.44 23.15
CA VAL A 56 0.95 -11.61 21.95
C VAL A 56 2.32 -10.97 22.13
N LYS A 57 3.35 -11.59 21.55
CA LYS A 57 4.71 -11.05 21.54
C LYS A 57 4.90 -10.14 20.34
N ALA A 58 5.04 -8.83 20.58
CA ALA A 58 5.33 -7.86 19.54
C ALA A 58 6.79 -7.99 19.04
N ILE A 59 7.02 -7.59 17.79
CA ILE A 59 8.35 -7.43 17.22
C ILE A 59 8.67 -5.93 17.21
N PRO A 60 9.87 -5.49 17.64
CA PRO A 60 10.29 -4.10 17.54
C PRO A 60 10.20 -3.58 16.12
N GLY A 61 9.64 -2.37 15.94
CA GLY A 61 9.41 -1.78 14.62
C GLY A 61 10.71 -1.60 13.83
N GLU A 62 11.79 -1.20 14.51
CA GLU A 62 13.12 -0.99 13.92
C GLU A 62 13.65 -2.25 13.25
N LYS A 63 13.38 -3.42 13.85
CA LYS A 63 13.78 -4.72 13.28
C LYS A 63 13.06 -4.97 11.95
N VAL A 64 11.76 -4.70 11.90
CA VAL A 64 10.94 -4.86 10.69
C VAL A 64 11.37 -3.88 9.60
N PHE A 65 11.58 -2.61 9.94
CA PHE A 65 12.02 -1.60 8.97
C PHE A 65 13.39 -1.91 8.39
N LYS A 66 14.33 -2.40 9.21
CA LYS A 66 15.66 -2.85 8.76
C LYS A 66 15.55 -4.04 7.80
N GLU A 67 14.68 -5.01 8.08
CA GLU A 67 14.45 -6.15 7.18
C GLU A 67 13.84 -5.70 5.83
N ILE A 68 12.87 -4.77 5.86
CA ILE A 68 12.26 -4.21 4.65
C ILE A 68 13.29 -3.42 3.82
N SER A 69 14.14 -2.61 4.46
CA SER A 69 15.18 -1.85 3.74
C SER A 69 16.18 -2.79 3.08
N MET A 70 16.65 -3.81 3.80
CA MET A 70 17.55 -4.84 3.26
C MET A 70 16.93 -5.61 2.10
N ARG A 71 15.62 -5.89 2.12
CA ARG A 71 14.91 -6.53 1.00
C ARG A 71 14.87 -5.64 -0.24
N LYS A 72 14.61 -4.34 -0.06
CA LYS A 72 14.62 -3.36 -1.17
C LYS A 72 16.02 -3.22 -1.75
N GLU A 73 17.03 -3.13 -0.90
CA GLU A 73 18.45 -3.06 -1.30
C GLU A 73 18.89 -4.34 -1.98
N GLY A 74 18.57 -5.52 -1.44
CA GLY A 74 18.83 -6.82 -2.07
C GLY A 74 18.21 -6.96 -3.45
N THR A 75 16.97 -6.47 -3.64
CA THR A 75 16.30 -6.42 -4.96
C THR A 75 17.09 -5.57 -5.98
N ILE A 76 17.78 -4.51 -5.52
CA ILE A 76 18.68 -3.70 -6.35
C ILE A 76 19.98 -4.48 -6.63
N VAL A 77 20.53 -5.23 -5.67
CA VAL A 77 21.76 -6.02 -5.86
C VAL A 77 21.59 -7.13 -6.92
N TYR A 78 20.42 -7.79 -7.02
CA TYR A 78 20.15 -8.74 -8.10
C TYR A 78 19.89 -8.05 -9.46
N ALA A 79 19.41 -6.79 -9.45
CA ALA A 79 19.13 -6.03 -10.66
C ALA A 79 20.39 -5.43 -11.33
N THR A 80 21.54 -5.41 -10.64
CA THR A 80 22.83 -4.98 -11.18
C THR A 80 23.83 -6.13 -11.33
N TRP A 81 23.37 -7.33 -11.69
CA TRP A 81 24.27 -8.45 -11.97
C TRP A 81 25.11 -8.18 -13.23
N THR A 82 26.27 -7.56 -13.05
CA THR A 82 27.39 -7.62 -13.98
C THR A 82 28.17 -8.91 -13.71
N GLY A 83 27.76 -9.99 -14.35
CA GLY A 83 28.65 -11.05 -14.83
C GLY A 83 29.70 -11.63 -13.87
N SER A 84 29.36 -11.93 -12.61
CA SER A 84 30.20 -12.77 -11.76
C SER A 84 29.36 -13.55 -10.75
N ASN A 85 29.52 -14.87 -10.77
CA ASN A 85 28.74 -15.87 -10.05
C ASN A 85 29.12 -15.92 -8.55
N PRO A 86 28.19 -15.77 -7.58
CA PRO A 86 28.50 -16.02 -6.18
C PRO A 86 28.41 -17.51 -5.83
N PRO A 87 29.20 -18.00 -4.85
CA PRO A 87 29.30 -19.42 -4.54
C PRO A 87 28.05 -19.96 -3.84
N ARG A 88 27.85 -21.28 -4.02
CA ARG A 88 26.66 -22.08 -3.67
C ARG A 88 26.11 -21.85 -2.26
#